data_AF-A0A4Y2F1W2-F1
#
_entry.id   AF-A0A4Y2F1W2-F1
#
_cell.length_a   1.000
_cell.length_b   1.000
_cell.length_c   1.000
_cell.angle_alpha   90.00
_cell.angle_beta   90.00
_cell.angle_gamma   90.00
#
_symmetry.space_group_name_H-M   'P 1'
#
loop_
_entity.id
_entity.type
_entity.pdbx_description
1 polymer ?
#
loop_
_entity_poly.entity_id
_entity_poly.type
_entity_poly.pdbx_seq_one_letter_code
_entity_poly.pdbx_strand_id
1 'polypeptide(L)'
;AKTWCVATFLVLSIFQNLALTSVSAKTPSYFTAAVFEFVQTQKCTSDPQQAQKVLQFNLDVYIPVAKLAKSKGADILVFPEYALFPECNRTQTTLFCELVPDPEEKANPCVEAERFSG
;
A
#
# COMPACT_ATOMS: atom_id res chain seq x y z
N ALA A 1 31.73 32.57 44.87
CA ALA A 1 31.10 33.45 43.87
C ALA A 1 31.25 32.95 42.42
N LYS A 2 32.39 32.39 41.99
CA LYS A 2 32.63 32.01 40.58
C LYS A 2 32.03 30.67 40.11
N THR A 3 31.70 29.75 41.02
CA THR A 3 31.20 28.40 40.68
C THR A 3 29.69 28.34 40.45
N TRP A 4 28.92 29.28 41.03
CA TRP A 4 27.46 29.31 40.89
C TRP A 4 27.00 29.76 39.49
N CYS A 5 27.73 30.69 38.85
CA CYS A 5 27.37 31.16 37.51
C CYS A 5 27.50 30.07 36.43
N VAL A 6 28.51 29.19 36.54
CA VAL A 6 28.75 28.14 35.53
C VAL A 6 27.67 27.07 35.58
N ALA A 7 27.19 26.72 36.77
CA ALA A 7 26.11 25.75 36.94
C ALA A 7 24.78 26.26 36.36
N THR A 8 24.46 27.55 36.53
CA THR A 8 23.25 28.15 35.94
C THR A 8 23.28 28.21 34.41
N PHE A 9 24.44 28.39 33.79
CA PHE A 9 24.58 28.38 32.33
C PHE A 9 24.38 26.98 31.74
N LEU A 10 24.88 25.92 32.39
CA LEU A 10 24.72 24.54 31.91
C LEU A 10 23.26 24.07 31.98
N VAL A 11 22.54 24.43 33.04
CA VAL A 11 21.12 24.06 33.19
C VAL A 11 20.26 24.75 32.13
N LEU A 12 20.51 26.02 31.81
CA LEU A 12 19.75 26.76 30.79
C LEU A 12 19.93 26.18 29.37
N SER A 13 21.14 25.69 29.03
CA SER A 13 21.44 25.04 27.75
C SER A 13 20.76 23.67 27.58
N ILE A 14 20.50 22.96 28.68
CA ILE A 14 19.80 21.67 28.66
C ILE A 14 18.29 21.89 28.47
N PHE A 15 17.73 22.97 28.99
CA PHE A 15 16.30 23.30 28.81
C PHE A 15 15.94 23.85 27.42
N GLN A 16 16.88 24.47 26.69
CA GLN A 16 16.60 24.96 25.32
C GLN A 16 16.53 23.84 24.26
N ASN A 17 17.16 22.69 24.51
CA ASN A 17 17.10 21.53 23.60
C ASN A 17 15.90 20.62 23.86
N LEU A 18 15.13 20.88 24.92
CA LEU A 18 13.90 20.14 25.25
C LEU A 18 12.63 20.89 24.81
N ALA A 19 12.75 21.83 23.88
CA ALA A 19 11.62 22.29 23.09
C ALA A 19 11.29 21.20 22.05
N LEU A 20 10.61 20.15 22.51
CA LEU A 20 9.83 19.26 21.65
C LEU A 20 8.80 20.13 20.93
N THR A 21 9.19 20.69 19.79
CA THR A 21 8.23 21.25 18.86
C THR A 21 7.42 20.07 18.34
N SER A 22 6.22 19.90 18.90
CA SER A 22 5.21 19.04 18.32
C SER A 22 4.86 19.65 16.96
N VAL A 23 5.61 19.29 15.93
CA VAL A 23 5.20 19.52 14.54
C VAL A 23 3.95 18.67 14.37
N SER A 24 2.79 19.29 14.60
CA SER A 24 1.52 18.72 14.20
C SER A 24 1.64 18.44 12.71
N ALA A 25 1.66 17.16 12.34
CA ALA A 25 1.69 16.76 10.94
C ALA A 25 0.48 17.41 10.26
N LYS A 26 0.74 18.48 9.49
CA LYS A 26 -0.31 19.21 8.79
C LYS A 26 -0.84 18.26 7.73
N THR A 27 -2.07 17.79 7.88
CA THR A 27 -2.73 17.00 6.84
C THR A 27 -2.71 17.83 5.55
N PRO A 28 -2.15 17.28 4.45
CA PRO A 28 -2.15 17.98 3.17
C PRO A 28 -3.58 18.33 2.76
N SER A 29 -3.79 19.53 2.22
CA SER A 29 -5.10 19.93 1.68
C SER A 29 -5.39 19.34 0.29
N TYR A 30 -4.46 18.58 -0.26
CA TYR A 30 -4.53 17.94 -1.56
C TYR A 30 -3.84 16.57 -1.52
N PHE A 31 -4.14 15.72 -2.49
CA PHE A 31 -3.45 14.46 -2.71
C PHE A 31 -3.12 14.32 -4.21
N THR A 32 -2.14 13.48 -4.52
CA THR A 32 -1.74 13.17 -5.89
C THR A 32 -2.30 11.80 -6.27
N ALA A 33 -3.12 11.75 -7.32
CA ALA A 33 -3.66 10.51 -7.86
C ALA A 33 -2.84 10.04 -9.07
N ALA A 34 -2.81 8.72 -9.27
CA ALA A 34 -2.32 8.08 -10.49
C ALA A 34 -3.36 7.08 -11.01
N VAL A 35 -3.44 6.94 -12.33
CA VAL A 35 -4.25 5.93 -13.01
C VAL A 35 -3.35 5.16 -13.97
N PHE A 36 -3.53 3.84 -14.04
CA PHE A 36 -2.80 2.99 -14.98
C PHE A 36 -3.75 2.35 -15.96
N GLU A 37 -3.58 2.66 -17.23
CA GLU A 37 -4.35 2.03 -18.32
C GLU A 37 -3.69 0.72 -18.72
N PHE A 38 -4.43 -0.38 -18.59
CA PHE A 38 -3.94 -1.73 -18.85
C PHE A 38 -5.06 -2.62 -19.36
N VAL A 39 -4.72 -3.50 -20.31
CA VAL A 39 -5.62 -4.52 -20.83
C VAL A 39 -4.90 -5.86 -20.73
N GLN A 40 -5.41 -6.75 -19.88
CA GLN A 40 -4.94 -8.12 -19.84
C GLN A 40 -5.32 -8.83 -21.14
N THR A 41 -4.47 -9.73 -21.64
CA THR A 41 -4.65 -10.37 -22.97
C THR A 41 -4.86 -11.87 -22.89
N GLN A 42 -4.99 -12.43 -21.69
CA GLN A 42 -5.17 -13.85 -21.49
C GLN A 42 -6.63 -14.25 -21.76
N LYS A 43 -6.82 -15.52 -22.13
CA LYS A 43 -8.13 -16.08 -22.45
C LYS A 43 -8.77 -16.68 -21.19
N CYS A 44 -10.10 -16.78 -21.21
CA CYS A 44 -10.82 -17.60 -20.26
C CYS A 44 -10.27 -19.03 -20.23
N THR A 45 -10.22 -19.60 -19.04
CA THR A 45 -9.73 -20.95 -18.78
C THR A 45 -10.70 -21.68 -17.87
N SER A 46 -10.72 -23.01 -17.99
CA SER A 46 -11.37 -23.90 -17.03
C SER A 46 -10.35 -24.73 -16.23
N ASP A 47 -9.05 -24.47 -16.44
CA ASP A 47 -7.94 -25.08 -15.70
C ASP A 47 -7.52 -24.15 -14.54
N PRO A 48 -7.64 -24.59 -13.27
CA PRO A 48 -7.21 -23.82 -12.09
C PRO A 48 -5.74 -23.43 -12.12
N GLN A 49 -4.84 -24.30 -12.61
CA GLN A 49 -3.40 -23.97 -12.65
C GLN A 49 -3.12 -22.85 -13.65
N GLN A 50 -3.84 -22.87 -14.78
CA GLN A 50 -3.77 -21.79 -15.75
C GLN A 50 -4.38 -20.50 -15.19
N ALA A 51 -5.47 -20.56 -14.42
CA ALA A 51 -6.06 -19.39 -13.77
C ALA A 51 -5.06 -18.70 -12.82
N GLN A 52 -4.36 -19.48 -12.01
CA GLN A 52 -3.31 -18.96 -11.13
C GLN A 52 -2.18 -18.28 -11.91
N LYS A 53 -1.75 -18.86 -13.04
CA LYS A 53 -0.72 -18.26 -13.90
C LYS A 53 -1.15 -16.93 -14.50
N VAL A 54 -2.44 -16.79 -14.87
CA VAL A 54 -3.00 -15.53 -15.38
C VAL A 54 -2.93 -14.45 -14.30
N LEU A 55 -3.41 -14.75 -13.08
CA LEU A 55 -3.36 -13.81 -11.96
C LEU A 55 -1.93 -13.38 -11.66
N GLN A 56 -1.00 -14.33 -11.54
CA GLN A 56 0.39 -14.03 -11.22
C GLN A 56 1.02 -13.12 -12.28
N PHE A 57 0.83 -13.43 -13.57
CA PHE A 57 1.37 -12.62 -14.66
C PHE A 57 0.85 -11.17 -14.60
N ASN A 58 -0.45 -10.97 -14.37
CA ASN A 58 -1.03 -9.62 -14.32
C ASN A 58 -0.63 -8.87 -13.04
N LEU A 59 -0.50 -9.55 -11.89
CA LEU A 59 0.04 -8.97 -10.65
C LEU A 59 1.50 -8.54 -10.80
N ASP A 60 2.31 -9.30 -11.53
CA ASP A 60 3.72 -8.96 -11.79
C ASP A 60 3.86 -7.63 -12.57
N VAL A 61 2.86 -7.25 -13.36
CA VAL A 61 2.80 -5.93 -14.03
C VAL A 61 2.48 -4.82 -13.02
N TYR A 62 1.65 -5.08 -12.01
CA TYR A 62 1.21 -4.05 -11.06
C TYR A 62 2.35 -3.60 -10.14
N ILE A 63 3.26 -4.50 -9.77
CA ILE A 63 4.38 -4.22 -8.87
C ILE A 63 5.26 -3.05 -9.35
N PRO A 64 5.84 -3.06 -10.57
CA PRO A 64 6.66 -1.95 -11.05
C PRO A 64 5.83 -0.66 -11.26
N VAL A 65 4.56 -0.76 -11.63
CA VAL A 65 3.67 0.40 -11.79
C VAL A 65 3.41 1.08 -10.45
N ALA A 66 3.11 0.31 -9.40
CA ALA A 66 2.94 0.82 -8.05
C ALA A 66 4.22 1.50 -7.52
N LYS A 67 5.39 0.88 -7.76
CA LYS A 67 6.69 1.49 -7.41
C LYS A 67 6.91 2.80 -8.15
N LEU A 68 6.61 2.86 -9.45
CA LEU A 68 6.74 4.08 -10.24
C LEU A 68 5.79 5.18 -9.75
N ALA A 69 4.51 4.89 -9.57
CA ALA A 69 3.53 5.83 -9.04
C ALA A 69 3.98 6.39 -7.68
N LYS A 70 4.44 5.52 -6.77
CA LYS A 70 4.98 5.94 -5.48
C LYS A 70 6.19 6.86 -5.62
N SER A 71 7.13 6.52 -6.51
CA SER A 71 8.32 7.36 -6.78
C SER A 71 7.97 8.75 -7.34
N LYS A 72 6.78 8.91 -7.92
CA LYS A 72 6.25 10.18 -8.43
C LYS A 72 5.39 10.92 -7.40
N GLY A 73 5.31 10.41 -6.18
CA GLY A 73 4.57 11.04 -5.08
C GLY A 73 3.06 10.79 -5.14
N ALA A 74 2.59 9.77 -5.85
CA ALA A 74 1.19 9.38 -5.81
C ALA A 74 0.80 8.86 -4.41
N ASP A 75 -0.31 9.37 -3.89
CA ASP A 75 -0.94 8.94 -2.65
C ASP A 75 -1.93 7.78 -2.90
N ILE A 76 -2.49 7.72 -4.11
CA ILE A 76 -3.39 6.67 -4.57
C ILE A 76 -3.10 6.32 -6.03
N LEU A 77 -3.18 5.02 -6.35
CA LEU A 77 -3.07 4.47 -7.70
C LEU A 77 -4.30 3.59 -7.97
N VAL A 78 -4.94 3.79 -9.12
CA VAL A 78 -6.12 3.02 -9.54
C VAL A 78 -5.79 2.14 -10.75
N PHE A 79 -6.24 0.88 -10.71
CA PHE A 79 -6.15 -0.09 -11.80
C PHE A 79 -7.52 -0.29 -12.48
N PRO A 80 -7.54 -0.74 -13.75
CA PRO A 80 -8.79 -0.93 -14.49
C PRO A 80 -9.59 -2.15 -14.01
N GLU A 81 -10.88 -2.17 -14.34
CA GLU A 81 -11.72 -3.37 -14.22
C GLU A 81 -11.19 -4.51 -15.11
N TYR A 82 -11.33 -5.77 -14.66
CA TYR A 82 -10.84 -6.97 -15.37
C TYR A 82 -9.35 -6.95 -15.75
N ALA A 83 -8.54 -6.13 -15.09
CA ALA A 83 -7.13 -6.03 -15.39
C ALA A 83 -6.29 -7.16 -14.74
N LEU A 84 -6.84 -7.90 -13.78
CA LEU A 84 -6.20 -9.08 -13.16
C LEU A 84 -6.56 -10.39 -13.85
N PHE A 85 -7.77 -10.50 -14.40
CA PHE A 85 -8.30 -11.72 -15.02
C PHE A 85 -9.34 -11.37 -16.11
N PRO A 86 -9.53 -12.24 -17.12
CA PRO A 86 -10.48 -12.00 -18.19
C PRO A 86 -11.95 -12.05 -17.76
N GLU A 87 -12.79 -11.26 -18.42
CA GLU A 87 -14.24 -11.38 -18.32
C GLU A 87 -14.69 -12.73 -18.92
N CYS A 88 -15.30 -13.57 -18.10
CA CYS A 88 -15.67 -14.95 -18.46
C CYS A 88 -17.07 -15.32 -17.96
N ASN A 89 -17.53 -16.53 -18.30
CA ASN A 89 -18.76 -17.06 -17.73
C ASN A 89 -18.59 -17.38 -16.23
N ARG A 90 -19.72 -17.52 -15.52
CA ARG A 90 -19.77 -17.75 -14.07
C ARG A 90 -18.83 -18.87 -13.59
N THR A 91 -18.84 -20.03 -14.25
CA THR A 91 -18.02 -21.20 -13.86
C THR A 91 -16.52 -20.95 -14.02
N GLN A 92 -16.13 -20.20 -15.04
CA GLN A 92 -14.73 -19.85 -15.26
C GLN A 92 -14.29 -18.73 -14.31
N THR A 93 -15.13 -17.73 -14.08
CA THR A 93 -14.87 -16.62 -13.16
C THR A 93 -14.62 -17.11 -11.73
N THR A 94 -15.30 -18.17 -11.28
CA THR A 94 -15.08 -18.71 -9.93
C THR A 94 -13.65 -19.21 -9.68
N LEU A 95 -12.86 -19.48 -10.73
CA LEU A 95 -11.44 -19.84 -10.59
C LEU A 95 -10.55 -18.67 -10.16
N PHE A 96 -11.05 -17.43 -10.25
CA PHE A 96 -10.33 -16.21 -9.90
C PHE A 96 -10.86 -15.54 -8.63
N CYS A 97 -11.89 -16.11 -8.00
CA CYS A 97 -12.54 -15.52 -6.84
C CYS A 97 -11.84 -15.91 -5.54
N GLU A 98 -11.72 -14.94 -4.64
CA GLU A 98 -11.30 -15.13 -3.26
C GLU A 98 -12.39 -14.62 -2.31
N LEU A 99 -12.35 -15.08 -1.06
CA LEU A 99 -13.17 -14.49 0.00
C LEU A 99 -12.49 -13.22 0.50
N VAL A 100 -13.02 -12.06 0.13
CA VAL A 100 -12.56 -10.76 0.66
C VAL A 100 -13.23 -10.53 2.01
N PRO A 101 -12.47 -10.36 3.12
CA PRO A 101 -13.04 -10.18 4.45
C PRO A 101 -13.77 -8.84 4.60
N ASP A 102 -14.62 -8.73 5.62
CA ASP A 102 -15.28 -7.46 5.95
C ASP A 102 -14.23 -6.43 6.41
N PRO A 103 -14.25 -5.18 5.91
CA PRO A 103 -13.28 -4.16 6.31
C PRO A 103 -13.28 -3.85 7.82
N GLU A 104 -14.37 -4.10 8.55
CA GLU A 104 -14.44 -3.93 10.01
C GLU A 104 -13.51 -4.89 10.76
N GLU A 105 -13.10 -6.00 10.13
CA GLU A 105 -12.13 -6.94 10.69
C GLU A 105 -10.69 -6.38 10.72
N LYS A 106 -10.41 -5.28 10.00
CA LYS A 106 -9.10 -4.61 9.94
C LYS A 106 -7.93 -5.55 9.61
N ALA A 107 -8.19 -6.54 8.75
CA ALA A 107 -7.21 -7.52 8.31
C ALA A 107 -6.04 -6.87 7.57
N ASN A 108 -4.82 -7.33 7.83
CA ASN A 108 -3.64 -7.00 7.03
C ASN A 108 -3.03 -8.29 6.43
N PRO A 109 -3.38 -8.67 5.18
CA PRO A 109 -2.89 -9.89 4.56
C PRO A 109 -1.36 -10.00 4.43
N CYS A 110 -0.64 -8.87 4.41
CA CYS A 110 0.81 -8.85 4.34
C CYS A 110 1.48 -9.27 5.67
N VAL A 111 0.81 -9.00 6.80
CA VAL A 111 1.29 -9.34 8.15
C VAL A 111 0.70 -10.67 8.63
N GLU A 112 -0.56 -10.93 8.29
CA GLU A 112 -1.32 -12.13 8.68
C GLU A 112 -1.32 -13.18 7.57
N ALA A 113 -0.18 -13.41 6.90
CA ALA A 113 -0.12 -14.26 5.71
C ALA A 113 -0.71 -15.66 5.94
N GLU A 114 -0.47 -16.30 7.09
CA GLU A 114 -1.01 -17.63 7.42
C GLU A 114 -2.55 -17.69 7.48
N ARG A 115 -3.20 -16.56 7.81
CA ARG A 115 -4.66 -16.46 7.86
C ARG A 115 -5.28 -16.42 6.46
N PHE A 116 -4.54 -15.92 5.48
CA PHE A 116 -5.01 -15.65 4.12
C PHE A 116 -4.29 -16.48 3.05
N SER A 117 -3.32 -17.31 3.42
CA SER A 117 -2.68 -18.26 2.53
C SER A 117 -3.64 -19.42 2.24
N GLY A 118 -4.35 -19.33 1.11
CA GLY A 118 -5.12 -20.42 0.51
C GLY A 118 -4.31 -21.23 -0.48
#